data_AF-A0A8J4A339-F1
#
_entry.id   AF-A0A8J4A339-F1
#
_cell.length_a   1.000
_cell.length_b   1.000
_cell.length_c   1.000
_cell.angle_alpha   90.00
_cell.angle_beta   90.00
_cell.angle_gamma   90.00
#
_symmetry.space_group_name_H-M   'P 1'
#
loop_
_entity.id
_entity.type
_entity.pdbx_description
1 polymer ?
#
loop_
_entity_poly.entity_id
_entity_poly.type
_entity_poly.pdbx_seq_one_letter_code
_entity_poly.pdbx_strand_id
1 'polypeptide(L)'
;MVRRVARRDPQEKKALSYARDRRNAYGENDKSSRRNIRRNKRIPNRVDRHRDHQVLTTAVGRVVPELAESAEVTLLATTSRWISWGWRKSGDAPLADVVEYKLRRRVRLGMADEAATQARIERIRRRTR
;
A
#
# COMPACT_ATOMS: atom_id res chain seq x y z
N MET A 1 16.15 -30.77 11.39
CA MET A 1 16.31 -29.92 12.59
C MET A 1 15.01 -29.15 12.83
N VAL A 2 14.14 -29.60 13.75
CA VAL A 2 12.85 -28.92 14.02
C VAL A 2 13.12 -27.76 14.98
N ARG A 3 12.89 -26.52 14.54
CA ARG A 3 13.02 -25.32 15.38
C ARG A 3 11.94 -25.38 16.47
N ARG A 4 12.32 -25.73 17.71
CA ARG A 4 11.40 -25.63 18.86
C ARG A 4 10.99 -24.17 19.01
N VAL A 5 9.69 -23.89 18.88
CA VAL A 5 9.12 -22.58 19.20
C VAL A 5 9.17 -22.43 20.71
N ALA A 6 10.05 -21.56 21.22
CA ALA A 6 10.04 -21.18 22.63
C ALA A 6 8.64 -20.67 23.00
N ARG A 7 8.09 -21.15 24.12
CA ARG A 7 6.81 -20.67 24.62
C ARG A 7 6.97 -19.20 25.00
N ARG A 8 6.24 -18.33 24.31
CA ARG A 8 6.25 -16.90 24.58
C ARG A 8 5.43 -16.57 25.82
N ASP A 9 5.97 -15.71 26.67
CA ASP A 9 5.24 -15.13 27.79
C ASP A 9 4.12 -14.18 27.30
N PRO A 10 3.01 -13.98 28.05
CA PRO A 10 2.00 -12.98 27.72
C PRO A 10 2.52 -11.58 27.34
N GLN A 11 3.59 -11.08 27.96
CA GLN A 11 4.17 -9.78 27.64
C GLN A 11 4.82 -9.78 26.26
N GLU A 12 5.54 -10.83 25.91
CA GLU A 12 6.13 -11.02 24.58
C GLU A 12 5.05 -11.19 23.51
N LYS A 13 3.98 -11.93 23.81
CA LYS A 13 2.81 -12.06 22.91
C LYS A 13 2.18 -10.69 22.63
N LYS A 14 2.06 -9.85 23.67
CA LYS A 14 1.49 -8.51 23.54
C LYS A 14 2.41 -7.56 22.76
N ALA A 15 3.71 -7.61 22.99
CA ALA A 15 4.72 -6.89 22.22
C ALA A 15 4.62 -7.23 20.72
N LEU A 16 4.56 -8.53 20.41
CA LEU A 16 4.43 -9.00 19.04
C LEU A 16 3.10 -8.64 18.40
N SER A 17 2.00 -8.65 19.17
CA SER A 17 0.72 -8.15 18.68
C SER A 17 0.83 -6.67 18.31
N TYR A 18 1.43 -5.82 19.14
CA TYR A 18 1.64 -4.41 18.82
C TYR A 18 2.47 -4.17 17.56
N ALA A 19 3.53 -4.97 17.36
CA ALA A 19 4.44 -4.83 16.23
C ALA A 19 3.91 -5.46 14.92
N ARG A 20 3.17 -6.57 15.01
CA ARG A 20 2.84 -7.41 13.84
C ARG A 20 1.36 -7.48 13.48
N ASP A 21 0.45 -7.25 14.42
CA ASP A 21 -0.97 -7.14 14.09
C ASP A 21 -1.18 -5.85 13.31
N ARG A 22 -1.67 -5.97 12.08
CA ARG A 22 -1.85 -4.84 11.17
C ARG A 22 -3.31 -4.48 11.05
N ARG A 23 -3.60 -3.18 11.03
CA ARG A 23 -4.95 -2.63 10.96
C ARG A 23 -5.04 -1.65 9.79
N ASN A 24 -6.18 -1.70 9.10
CA ASN A 24 -6.48 -0.74 8.05
C ASN A 24 -6.56 0.68 8.64
N ALA A 25 -5.59 1.52 8.26
CA ALA A 25 -5.48 2.91 8.69
C ALA A 25 -6.02 3.91 7.65
N TYR A 26 -6.39 3.44 6.46
CA TYR A 26 -6.85 4.27 5.36
C TYR A 26 -8.34 4.64 5.47
N GLY A 27 -9.08 4.06 6.43
CA GLY A 27 -10.50 4.33 6.67
C GLY A 27 -11.43 3.72 5.61
N GLU A 28 -10.88 2.95 4.67
CA GLU A 28 -11.63 2.27 3.63
C GLU A 28 -12.29 0.99 4.18
N ASN A 29 -13.49 0.63 3.68
CA ASN A 29 -14.11 -0.66 4.00
C ASN A 29 -13.29 -1.82 3.40
N ASP A 30 -13.24 -2.98 4.08
CA ASP A 30 -12.65 -4.24 3.57
C ASP A 30 -13.11 -4.58 2.14
N LYS A 31 -14.36 -4.26 1.77
CA LYS A 31 -14.88 -4.55 0.43
C LYS A 31 -14.35 -3.61 -0.64
N SER A 32 -14.12 -2.36 -0.30
CA SER A 32 -13.63 -1.36 -1.24
C SER A 32 -12.16 -1.58 -1.55
N SER A 33 -11.30 -1.90 -0.57
CA SER A 33 -9.87 -2.16 -0.84
C SER A 33 -9.67 -3.35 -1.79
N ARG A 34 -10.41 -4.45 -1.56
CA ARG A 34 -10.40 -5.64 -2.44
C ARG A 34 -10.79 -5.34 -3.88
N ARG A 35 -11.73 -4.42 -4.09
CA ARG A 35 -12.22 -4.04 -5.43
C ARG A 35 -11.30 -2.99 -6.07
N ASN A 36 -10.93 -1.96 -5.33
CA ASN A 36 -10.20 -0.80 -5.82
C ASN A 36 -8.75 -1.15 -6.15
N ILE A 37 -8.06 -1.98 -5.35
CA ILE A 37 -6.71 -2.45 -5.68
C ILE A 37 -6.69 -3.18 -7.03
N ARG A 38 -7.70 -4.03 -7.30
CA ARG A 38 -7.80 -4.75 -8.57
C ARG A 38 -8.12 -3.80 -9.74
N ARG A 39 -8.99 -2.81 -9.53
CA ARG A 39 -9.35 -1.81 -10.54
C ARG A 39 -8.18 -0.90 -10.87
N ASN A 40 -7.52 -0.35 -9.86
CA ASN A 40 -6.33 0.48 -10.02
C ASN A 40 -5.19 -0.29 -10.69
N LYS A 41 -5.15 -1.63 -10.53
CA LYS A 41 -4.32 -2.55 -11.32
C LYS A 41 -4.71 -2.66 -12.79
N ARG A 42 -5.98 -2.98 -13.01
CA ARG A 42 -6.51 -3.36 -14.32
C ARG A 42 -6.60 -2.20 -15.31
N ILE A 43 -7.03 -1.03 -14.84
CA ILE A 43 -7.34 0.13 -15.70
C ILE A 43 -6.09 0.63 -16.44
N PRO A 44 -4.99 1.05 -15.78
CA PRO A 44 -3.79 1.51 -16.48
C PRO A 44 -3.22 0.44 -17.41
N ASN A 45 -3.15 -0.83 -17.00
CA ASN A 45 -2.67 -1.91 -17.88
C ASN A 45 -3.55 -2.15 -19.11
N ARG A 46 -4.86 -1.84 -19.03
CA ARG A 46 -5.75 -1.90 -20.20
C ARG A 46 -5.50 -0.70 -21.12
N VAL A 47 -5.35 0.49 -20.55
CA VAL A 47 -5.08 1.71 -21.32
C VAL A 47 -3.73 1.60 -22.03
N ASP A 48 -2.68 1.17 -21.33
CA ASP A 48 -1.35 0.96 -21.91
C ASP A 48 -1.42 -0.03 -23.08
N ARG A 49 -2.01 -1.22 -22.88
CA ARG A 49 -2.18 -2.19 -23.98
C ARG A 49 -2.99 -1.68 -25.15
N HIS A 50 -4.06 -0.91 -24.89
CA HIS A 50 -4.88 -0.36 -25.96
C HIS A 50 -4.09 0.65 -26.79
N ARG A 51 -3.36 1.55 -26.12
CA ARG A 51 -2.46 2.51 -26.77
C ARG A 51 -1.38 1.78 -27.56
N ASP A 52 -0.69 0.82 -26.96
CA ASP A 52 0.39 0.09 -27.62
C ASP A 52 -0.12 -0.65 -28.86
N HIS A 53 -1.32 -1.24 -28.79
CA HIS A 53 -1.96 -1.85 -29.95
C HIS A 53 -2.25 -0.82 -31.06
N GLN A 54 -2.78 0.36 -30.72
CA GLN A 54 -3.01 1.41 -31.71
C GLN A 54 -1.72 1.84 -32.41
N VAL A 55 -0.64 2.03 -31.66
CA VAL A 55 0.67 2.39 -32.22
C VAL A 55 1.23 1.28 -33.09
N LEU A 56 1.22 0.03 -32.61
CA LEU A 56 1.74 -1.10 -33.38
C LEU A 56 0.95 -1.36 -34.67
N THR A 57 -0.37 -1.10 -34.66
CA THR A 57 -1.22 -1.29 -35.85
C THR A 57 -0.77 -0.40 -37.03
N THR A 58 -0.12 0.75 -36.78
CA THR A 58 0.40 1.60 -37.88
C THR A 58 1.58 0.97 -38.61
N ALA A 59 2.23 -0.03 -38.02
CA ALA A 59 3.36 -0.77 -38.59
C ALA A 59 3.00 -2.20 -39.00
N VAL A 60 1.71 -2.58 -39.00
CA VAL A 60 1.23 -3.89 -39.44
C VAL A 60 0.94 -3.88 -40.94
N GLY A 61 1.32 -4.95 -41.64
CA GLY A 61 1.03 -5.15 -43.06
C GLY A 61 2.29 -5.19 -43.91
N ARG A 62 2.30 -4.46 -45.03
CA ARG A 62 3.49 -4.33 -45.87
C ARG A 62 4.62 -3.70 -45.05
N VAL A 63 5.80 -4.32 -45.06
CA VAL A 63 6.97 -3.80 -44.36
C VAL A 63 7.40 -2.48 -45.01
N VAL A 64 7.22 -1.39 -44.27
CA VAL A 64 7.67 -0.03 -44.60
C VAL A 64 8.55 0.43 -43.44
N PRO A 65 9.89 0.50 -43.62
CA PRO A 65 10.83 0.79 -42.53
C PRO A 65 10.52 2.05 -41.75
N GLU A 66 10.12 3.12 -42.44
CA GLU A 66 9.85 4.43 -41.85
C GLU A 66 8.64 4.37 -40.88
N LEU A 67 7.61 3.59 -41.22
CA LEU A 67 6.44 3.40 -40.35
C LEU A 67 6.78 2.54 -39.13
N ALA A 68 7.65 1.54 -39.31
CA ALA A 68 8.11 0.70 -38.21
C ALA A 68 8.95 1.50 -37.21
N GLU A 69 9.91 2.29 -37.69
CA GLU A 69 10.74 3.17 -36.87
C GLU A 69 9.89 4.21 -36.13
N SER A 70 8.94 4.85 -36.82
CA SER A 70 8.04 5.83 -36.18
C SER A 70 7.19 5.21 -35.06
N ALA A 71 6.71 3.98 -35.24
CA ALA A 71 5.95 3.27 -34.22
C ALA A 71 6.84 2.91 -33.01
N GLU A 72 8.07 2.47 -33.25
CA GLU A 72 9.05 2.18 -32.20
C GLU A 72 9.39 3.43 -31.37
N VAL A 73 9.73 4.55 -32.03
CA VAL A 73 10.03 5.83 -31.37
C VAL A 73 8.86 6.27 -30.49
N THR A 74 7.63 6.13 -31.00
CA THR A 74 6.43 6.49 -30.25
C THR A 74 6.26 5.62 -28.99
N LEU A 75 6.44 4.30 -29.11
CA LEU A 75 6.34 3.39 -27.97
C LEU A 75 7.40 3.70 -26.90
N LEU A 76 8.65 3.90 -27.31
CA LEU A 76 9.76 4.19 -26.41
C LEU A 76 9.62 5.56 -25.71
N ALA A 77 9.07 6.55 -26.40
CA ALA A 77 8.82 7.86 -25.82
C ALA A 77 7.70 7.85 -24.76
N THR A 78 6.84 6.82 -24.74
CA THR A 78 5.65 6.85 -23.91
C THR A 78 5.83 6.11 -22.58
N THR A 79 5.54 6.81 -21.47
CA THR A 79 5.55 6.23 -20.13
C THR A 79 4.27 5.44 -19.84
N SER A 80 4.35 4.43 -18.97
CA SER A 80 3.17 3.67 -18.53
C SER A 80 2.21 4.56 -17.74
N ARG A 81 0.90 4.40 -17.97
CA ARG A 81 -0.12 5.09 -17.19
C ARG A 81 -0.02 4.79 -15.71
N TRP A 82 0.46 3.60 -15.36
CA TRP A 82 0.75 3.21 -13.98
C TRP A 82 1.64 4.22 -13.26
N ILE A 83 2.74 4.59 -13.92
CA ILE A 83 3.76 5.49 -13.37
C ILE A 83 3.20 6.91 -13.31
N SER A 84 2.53 7.37 -14.39
CA SER A 84 1.95 8.72 -14.46
C SER A 84 0.88 8.99 -13.40
N TRP A 85 0.13 7.95 -13.00
CA TRP A 85 -0.91 8.06 -11.96
C TRP A 85 -0.36 8.03 -10.54
N GLY A 86 0.90 7.63 -10.35
CA GLY A 86 1.54 7.59 -9.04
C GLY A 86 0.89 6.63 -8.05
N TRP A 87 0.00 5.73 -8.50
CA TRP A 87 -0.70 4.84 -7.59
C TRP A 87 0.25 3.77 -7.03
N ARG A 88 0.28 3.65 -5.71
CA ARG A 88 1.07 2.65 -4.99
C ARG A 88 0.22 1.97 -3.93
N LYS A 89 0.52 0.70 -3.68
CA LYS A 89 -0.03 0.00 -2.51
C LYS A 89 0.64 0.54 -1.26
N SER A 90 -0.15 1.03 -0.32
CA SER A 90 0.31 1.25 1.05
C SER A 90 0.05 0.00 1.89
N GLY A 91 0.95 -0.30 2.81
CA GLY A 91 0.71 -1.31 3.83
C GLY A 91 -0.24 -0.80 4.91
N ASP A 92 -0.91 -1.74 5.58
CA ASP A 92 -1.66 -1.46 6.81
C ASP A 92 -0.72 -1.05 7.96
N ALA A 93 -1.23 -0.25 8.90
CA ALA A 93 -0.45 0.24 10.02
C ALA A 93 -0.34 -0.81 11.15
N PRO A 94 0.80 -0.91 11.84
CA PRO A 94 0.92 -1.67 13.08
C PRO A 94 -0.12 -1.28 14.13
N LEU A 95 -0.54 -2.24 14.95
CA LEU A 95 -1.52 -2.01 16.02
C LEU A 95 -1.02 -0.95 17.01
N ALA A 96 0.28 -0.90 17.31
CA ALA A 96 0.87 0.14 18.16
C ALA A 96 0.51 1.55 17.67
N ASP A 97 0.73 1.83 16.39
CA ASP A 97 0.52 3.13 15.78
C ASP A 97 -0.97 3.52 15.80
N VAL A 98 -1.84 2.56 15.52
CA VAL A 98 -3.30 2.79 15.57
C VAL A 98 -3.78 3.07 16.99
N VAL A 99 -3.25 2.36 17.99
CA VAL A 99 -3.61 2.62 19.40
C VAL A 99 -3.08 3.98 19.85
N GLU A 100 -1.84 4.33 19.48
CA GLU A 100 -1.24 5.64 19.75
C GLU A 100 -2.08 6.77 19.13
N TYR A 101 -2.46 6.63 17.86
CA TYR A 101 -3.35 7.57 17.18
C TYR A 101 -4.71 7.74 17.90
N LYS A 102 -5.35 6.62 18.28
CA LYS A 102 -6.64 6.66 19.00
C LYS A 102 -6.53 7.33 20.37
N LEU A 103 -5.44 7.08 21.09
CA LEU A 103 -5.16 7.71 22.38
C LEU A 103 -5.00 9.23 22.23
N ARG A 104 -4.17 9.69 21.29
CA ARG A 104 -4.03 11.12 20.98
C ARG A 104 -5.33 11.77 20.56
N ARG A 105 -6.15 11.07 19.74
CA ARG A 105 -7.46 11.57 19.32
C ARG A 105 -8.39 11.79 20.51
N ARG A 106 -8.36 10.93 21.54
CA ARG A 106 -9.20 11.10 22.75
C ARG A 106 -8.79 12.32 23.55
N VAL A 107 -7.49 12.56 23.73
CA VAL A 107 -6.97 13.78 24.39
C VAL A 107 -7.42 15.01 23.62
N ARG A 108 -7.25 15.02 22.28
CA ARG A 108 -7.71 16.13 21.42
C ARG A 108 -9.21 16.42 21.56
N LEU A 109 -10.02 15.40 21.82
CA LEU A 109 -11.46 15.51 22.03
C LEU A 109 -11.84 15.79 23.49
N GLY A 110 -10.88 16.03 24.39
CA GLY A 110 -11.13 16.27 25.82
C GLY A 110 -11.65 15.05 26.59
N MET A 111 -11.57 13.85 26.01
CA MET A 111 -12.10 12.63 26.63
C MET A 111 -11.11 11.93 27.58
N ALA A 112 -9.87 12.38 27.62
CA ALA A 112 -8.81 11.75 28.38
C ALA A 112 -7.77 12.78 28.82
N ASP A 113 -7.20 12.57 30.01
CA ASP A 113 -6.06 13.32 30.51
C ASP A 113 -4.82 13.11 29.63
N GLU A 114 -4.10 14.20 29.37
CA GLU A 114 -2.94 14.22 28.48
C GLU A 114 -1.75 13.47 29.09
N ALA A 115 -1.44 13.73 30.37
CA ALA A 115 -0.29 13.13 31.05
C ALA A 115 -0.44 11.61 31.19
N ALA A 116 -1.62 11.15 31.63
CA ALA A 116 -1.94 9.72 31.73
C ALA A 116 -1.90 9.04 30.35
N THR A 117 -2.36 9.73 29.31
CA THR A 117 -2.32 9.21 27.94
C THR A 117 -0.89 9.08 27.44
N GLN A 118 -0.05 10.07 27.69
CA GLN A 118 1.35 10.07 27.28
C GLN A 118 2.13 8.93 27.95
N ALA A 119 1.96 8.73 29.26
CA ALA A 119 2.55 7.61 29.98
C ALA A 119 2.14 6.25 29.40
N ARG A 120 0.89 6.14 28.93
CA ARG A 120 0.39 4.92 28.27
C ARG A 120 1.02 4.72 26.89
N ILE A 121 1.18 5.78 26.09
CA ILE A 121 1.84 5.73 24.79
C ILE A 121 3.30 5.27 24.95
N GLU A 122 4.02 5.85 25.91
CA GLU A 122 5.40 5.46 26.20
C GLU A 122 5.52 3.99 26.61
N ARG A 123 4.57 3.47 27.39
CA ARG A 123 4.51 2.05 27.73
C ARG A 123 4.33 1.15 26.51
N ILE A 124 3.53 1.57 25.53
CA ILE A 124 3.33 0.83 24.27
C ILE A 124 4.62 0.85 23.44
N ARG A 125 5.23 2.02 23.29
CA ARG A 125 6.50 2.19 22.56
C ARG A 125 7.62 1.34 23.15
N ARG A 126 7.75 1.33 24.48
CA ARG A 126 8.71 0.48 25.22
C ARG A 126 8.51 -1.02 24.98
N ARG A 127 7.29 -1.46 24.68
CA ARG A 127 6.99 -2.87 24.38
C ARG A 127 7.11 -3.24 22.90
N THR A 128 7.26 -2.24 22.02
CA THR A 128 7.30 -2.46 20.57
C THR A 128 8.74 -2.37 20.05
N ARG A 129 9.62 -1.64 20.75
CA ARG A 129 11.08 -1.71 20.60
C ARG A 129 11.60 -3.05 21.09
#